data_AF-A0A7X3R5L4-F1
#
_entry.id   AF-A0A7X3R5L4-F1
#
_cell.length_a   1.000
_cell.length_b   1.000
_cell.length_c   1.000
_cell.angle_alpha   90.00
_cell.angle_beta   90.00
_cell.angle_gamma   90.00
#
_symmetry.space_group_name_H-M   'P 1'
#
loop_
_entity.id
_entity.type
_entity.pdbx_description
1 polymer ?
#
loop_
_entity_poly.entity_id
_entity_poly.type
_entity_poly.pdbx_seq_one_letter_code
_entity_poly.pdbx_strand_id
1 'polypeptide(L)' 'MNIVYLHSHDTGRYIQPYGHAIPTPALQQLAEDGVLFRSAYCANPTCSPSR' A
#
# COMPACT_ATOMS: atom_id res chain seq x y z
N MET A 1 3.37 4.56 -22.94
CA MET A 1 2.74 4.25 -21.64
C MET A 1 3.79 3.63 -20.77
N ASN A 2 3.96 4.12 -19.55
CA ASN A 2 4.98 3.63 -18.61
C ASN A 2 4.27 3.03 -17.39
N ILE A 3 4.87 2.02 -16.76
CA ILE A 3 4.35 1.39 -15.54
C ILE A 3 5.40 1.56 -14.44
N VAL A 4 4.98 2.03 -13.26
CA VAL A 4 5.81 2.15 -12.07
C VAL A 4 5.21 1.25 -10.99
N TYR A 5 5.97 0.27 -10.51
CA TYR A 5 5.58 -0.62 -9.42
C TYR A 5 6.33 -0.23 -8.14
N LEU A 6 5.58 0.20 -7.12
CA LEU A 6 6.11 0.56 -5.80
C LEU A 6 5.71 -0.52 -4.80
N HIS A 7 6.69 -1.08 -4.08
CA HIS A 7 6.45 -2.07 -3.04
C HIS A 7 7.23 -1.68 -1.79
N SER A 8 6.52 -1.35 -0.71
CA SER A 8 7.12 -1.04 0.59
C SER A 8 7.20 -2.29 1.46
N HIS A 9 8.30 -2.44 2.19
CA HIS A 9 8.51 -3.58 3.10
C HIS A 9 7.71 -3.36 4.40
N ASP A 10 6.97 -4.37 4.84
CA ASP A 10 6.29 -4.46 6.14
C ASP A 10 5.38 -3.28 6.54
N THR A 11 4.91 -2.46 5.59
CA THR A 11 4.05 -1.30 5.89
C THR A 11 2.66 -1.72 6.39
N GLY A 12 2.13 -2.84 5.88
CA GLY A 12 0.78 -3.30 6.17
C GLY A 12 -0.26 -2.23 5.83
N ARG A 13 -1.32 -2.16 6.66
CA ARG A 13 -2.40 -1.16 6.52
C ARG A 13 -2.27 0.01 7.51
N TYR A 14 -1.17 0.13 8.24
CA TYR A 14 -1.04 1.12 9.31
C TYR A 14 -0.60 2.51 8.79
N ILE A 15 -1.31 3.02 7.77
CA ILE A 15 -1.02 4.30 7.08
C ILE A 15 -2.31 5.11 6.82
N GLN A 16 -2.16 6.38 6.46
CA GLN A 16 -3.26 7.34 6.31
C GLN A 16 -4.38 6.89 5.36
N PRO A 17 -4.10 6.34 4.14
CA PRO A 17 -5.16 5.85 3.25
C PRO A 17 -6.10 4.80 3.85
N TYR A 18 -5.61 4.05 4.85
CA TYR A 18 -6.37 3.01 5.53
C TYR A 18 -7.03 3.50 6.83
N GLY A 19 -6.98 4.79 7.14
CA GLY A 19 -7.67 5.42 8.27
C GLY A 19 -6.83 5.59 9.54
N HIS A 20 -5.52 5.38 9.48
CA HIS A 20 -4.64 5.58 10.63
C HIS A 20 -4.07 7.00 10.67
N ALA A 21 -3.90 7.56 11.88
CA ALA A 21 -3.36 8.90 12.10
C ALA A 21 -1.81 8.97 11.93
N ILE A 22 -1.27 8.31 10.90
CA ILE A 22 0.16 8.33 10.55
C ILE A 22 0.31 9.14 9.26
N PRO A 23 0.97 10.32 9.29
CA PRO A 23 1.01 11.22 8.14
C PRO A 23 1.75 10.57 6.97
N THR A 24 1.01 10.32 5.88
CA THR A 24 1.53 9.78 4.62
C THR A 24 0.88 10.50 3.43
N PRO A 25 1.05 11.84 3.33
CA PRO A 25 0.24 12.69 2.45
C PRO A 25 0.35 12.34 0.96
N ALA A 26 1.54 11.93 0.49
CA ALA A 26 1.71 11.50 -0.90
C ALA A 26 0.99 10.17 -1.20
N LEU A 27 0.93 9.25 -0.24
CA LEU A 27 0.16 8.00 -0.38
C LEU A 27 -1.35 8.26 -0.28
N GLN A 28 -1.77 9.22 0.55
CA GLN A 28 -3.15 9.68 0.60
C GLN A 28 -3.59 10.23 -0.75
N GLN A 29 -2.82 11.15 -1.32
CA GLN A 29 -3.13 11.72 -2.64
C GLN A 29 -3.20 10.64 -3.72
N LEU A 30 -2.25 9.69 -3.73
CA LEU A 30 -2.28 8.57 -4.68
C LEU A 30 -3.53 7.69 -4.54
N ALA A 31 -4.03 7.50 -3.31
CA ALA A 31 -5.24 6.73 -3.04
C ALA A 31 -6.52 7.48 -3.46
N GLU A 32 -6.54 8.81 -3.36
CA GLU A 32 -7.65 9.68 -3.77
C GLU A 32 -7.74 9.83 -5.30
N ASP A 33 -6.60 9.97 -5.97
CA ASP A 33 -6.51 10.08 -7.44
C ASP A 33 -6.69 8.72 -8.14
N GLY A 34 -6.68 7.62 -7.39
CA GLY A 34 -6.65 6.26 -7.90
C GLY A 34 -7.71 5.33 -7.30
N VAL A 35 -7.35 4.04 -7.19
CA VAL A 35 -8.21 3.01 -6.60
C VAL A 35 -7.48 2.39 -5.42
N LEU A 36 -8.10 2.47 -4.23
CA LEU A 36 -7.61 1.83 -3.01
C LEU A 36 -8.32 0.49 -2.77
N PHE A 37 -7.56 -0.61 -2.82
CA PHE A 37 -8.05 -1.92 -2.43
C PHE A 37 -8.03 -2.08 -0.91
N ARG A 38 -9.21 -2.22 -0.29
CA ARG A 38 -9.31 -2.40 1.18
C ARG A 38 -9.10 -3.86 1.62
N SER A 39 -9.21 -4.79 0.68
CA SER A 39 -9.09 -6.24 0.88
C SER A 39 -8.09 -6.85 -0.11
N ALA A 40 -6.82 -6.45 0.02
CA ALA A 40 -5.69 -7.04 -0.68
C ALA A 40 -4.84 -7.87 0.29
N TYR A 41 -4.51 -9.11 -0.09
CA TYR A 41 -3.76 -10.06 0.73
C TYR A 41 -2.50 -10.50 0.00
N CYS A 42 -1.40 -10.71 0.72
CA CYS A 42 -0.21 -11.35 0.17
C CYS A 42 -0.42 -12.87 0.06
N ALA A 43 0.34 -13.52 -0.82
CA ALA A 43 0.28 -14.98 -0.98
C ALA A 43 0.90 -15.75 0.19
N ASN A 44 1.85 -15.13 0.90
CA ASN A 44 2.54 -15.72 2.04
C ASN A 44 2.96 -14.62 3.05
N PRO A 45 2.99 -14.88 4.37
CA PRO A 45 3.40 -13.89 5.36
C PRO A 45 4.91 -13.69 5.52
N THR A 46 5.76 -14.43 4.79
CA THR A 46 7.23 -14.31 4.87
C THR A 46 7.82 -13.68 3.61
N CYS A 47 8.94 -12.95 3.75
CA CYS A 47 9.44 -12.04 2.72
C CYS A 47 9.67 -12.69 1.35
N SER A 48 10.37 -13.83 1.27
CA SER A 48 10.72 -14.45 -0.01
C SER A 48 9.51 -15.00 -0.76
N PRO A 49 8.63 -15.82 -0.16
CA PRO A 49 7.43 -16.33 -0.84
C PRO A 49 6.28 -15.29 -0.95
N SER A 50 6.40 -14.12 -0.31
CA SER A 50 5.44 -13.02 -0.49
C SER A 50 5.72 -12.17 -1.72
N ARG A 51 6.98 -12.10 -2.17
CA ARG A 51 7.42 -11.29 -3.32
C ARG A 51 7.18 -12.05 -4.61
#